data_AF-A0A442BB23-F1
#
_entry.id   AF-A0A442BB23-F1
#
_cell.length_a   1.000
_cell.length_b   1.000
_cell.length_c   1.000
_cell.angle_alpha   90.00
_cell.angle_beta   90.00
_cell.angle_gamma   90.00
#
_symmetry.space_group_name_H-M   'P 1'
#
loop_
_entity.id
_entity.type
_entity.pdbx_description
1 polymer ?
#
loop_
_entity_poly.entity_id
_entity_poly.type
_entity_poly.pdbx_seq_one_letter_code
_entity_poly.pdbx_strand_id
1 'polypeptide(L)'
;MDLRGVKNWKLKLRYGRAKTEFRHFTILADGEVTAPNPDFKTQPGTAFFGMSVWASDSDQAIDMTRAIGEHLGFACTGDVYVYDTEPTEPSGDKPRGYNLKFTPYERE
;
A
#
# COMPACT_ATOMS: atom_id res chain seq x y z
N MET A 1 -12.12 13.36 -5.25
CA MET A 1 -13.45 12.79 -5.57
C MET A 1 -13.40 11.31 -5.26
N ASP A 2 -14.40 10.77 -4.55
CA ASP A 2 -14.50 9.32 -4.35
C ASP A 2 -14.94 8.63 -5.64
N LEU A 3 -14.13 7.71 -6.14
CA LEU A 3 -14.38 6.95 -7.37
C LEU A 3 -14.86 5.53 -7.08
N ARG A 4 -15.01 5.14 -5.81
CA ARG A 4 -15.59 3.85 -5.43
C ARG A 4 -17.03 3.74 -5.94
N GLY A 5 -17.35 2.61 -6.57
CA GLY A 5 -18.67 2.39 -7.19
C GLY A 5 -18.87 3.08 -8.55
N VAL A 6 -17.92 3.88 -9.03
CA VAL A 6 -18.03 4.52 -10.36
C VAL A 6 -17.70 3.51 -11.45
N LYS A 7 -18.69 3.19 -12.29
CA LYS A 7 -18.49 2.32 -13.47
C LYS A 7 -17.48 2.95 -14.45
N ASN A 8 -16.54 2.13 -14.96
CA ASN A 8 -15.47 2.55 -15.88
C ASN A 8 -14.57 3.69 -15.36
N TRP A 9 -14.35 3.75 -14.04
CA TRP A 9 -13.56 4.81 -13.40
C TRP A 9 -12.16 4.98 -13.99
N LYS A 10 -11.47 3.89 -14.36
CA LYS A 10 -10.13 3.95 -15.01
C LYS A 10 -10.14 4.77 -16.29
N LEU A 11 -11.12 4.53 -17.17
CA LEU A 11 -11.28 5.29 -18.40
C LEU A 11 -11.63 6.75 -18.11
N LYS A 12 -12.50 6.99 -17.11
CA LYS A 12 -12.87 8.35 -16.72
C LYS A 12 -11.67 9.13 -16.17
N LEU A 13 -10.79 8.51 -15.39
CA LEU A 13 -9.53 9.11 -14.95
C LEU A 13 -8.59 9.39 -16.13
N ARG A 14 -8.35 8.39 -16.99
CA ARG A 14 -7.44 8.52 -18.15
C ARG A 14 -7.85 9.65 -19.10
N TYR A 15 -9.15 9.85 -19.30
CA TYR A 15 -9.69 10.90 -20.16
C TYR A 15 -10.08 12.19 -19.41
N GLY A 16 -9.71 12.34 -18.14
CA GLY A 16 -9.97 13.55 -17.34
C GLY A 16 -11.44 13.83 -17.01
N ARG A 17 -12.34 12.87 -17.25
CA ARG A 17 -13.77 12.93 -16.89
C ARG A 17 -14.03 12.67 -15.40
N ALA A 18 -13.02 12.16 -14.71
CA ALA A 18 -12.93 12.08 -13.26
C ALA A 18 -11.57 12.64 -12.85
N LYS A 19 -11.50 13.27 -11.67
CA LYS A 19 -10.26 13.80 -11.11
C LYS A 19 -10.06 13.27 -9.70
N THR A 20 -8.83 12.98 -9.37
CA THR A 20 -8.39 12.65 -8.02
C THR A 20 -7.12 13.44 -7.73
N GLU A 21 -6.94 13.81 -6.47
CA GLU A 21 -5.72 14.48 -5.99
C GLU A 21 -4.63 13.46 -5.65
N PHE A 22 -4.97 12.17 -5.69
CA PHE A 22 -4.08 11.08 -5.32
C PHE A 22 -3.46 10.43 -6.55
N ARG A 23 -2.18 10.07 -6.42
CA ARG A 23 -1.46 9.17 -7.29
C ARG A 23 -1.52 7.76 -6.71
N HIS A 24 -1.35 6.78 -7.59
CA HIS A 24 -1.31 5.38 -7.19
C HIS A 24 0.13 4.88 -7.18
N PHE A 25 0.50 4.21 -6.09
CA PHE A 25 1.81 3.60 -5.94
C PHE A 25 1.68 2.14 -5.51
N THR A 26 2.67 1.33 -5.88
CA THR A 26 2.95 0.05 -5.23
C THR A 26 4.19 0.21 -4.38
N ILE A 27 4.07 -0.18 -3.12
CA ILE A 27 5.15 -0.13 -2.13
C ILE A 27 5.65 -1.53 -1.83
N LEU A 28 6.97 -1.67 -1.70
CA LEU A 28 7.63 -2.80 -1.06
C LEU A 28 8.54 -2.26 0.04
N ALA A 29 8.35 -2.71 1.27
CA ALA A 29 9.14 -2.29 2.42
C ALA A 29 9.81 -3.50 3.06
N ASP A 30 11.13 -3.42 3.23
CA ASP A 30 11.89 -4.43 3.94
C ASP A 30 11.83 -4.19 5.45
N GLY A 31 11.73 -5.27 6.21
CA GLY A 31 11.61 -5.14 7.65
C GLY A 31 11.44 -6.44 8.41
N GLU A 32 10.77 -6.33 9.56
CA GLU A 32 10.58 -7.43 10.48
C GLU A 32 9.16 -7.44 11.02
N VAL A 33 8.53 -8.61 11.03
CA VAL A 33 7.30 -8.84 11.78
C VAL A 33 7.68 -8.88 13.26
N THR A 34 7.22 -7.91 14.04
CA THR A 34 7.47 -7.79 15.48
C THR A 34 6.38 -8.47 16.31
N ALA A 35 5.16 -8.58 15.78
CA ALA A 35 4.04 -9.25 16.42
C ALA A 35 3.26 -10.13 15.43
N PRO A 36 2.83 -11.35 15.82
CA PRO A 36 2.02 -12.18 14.95
C PRO A 36 0.67 -11.53 14.69
N ASN A 37 0.22 -11.58 13.43
CA ASN A 37 -1.05 -11.06 12.99
C ASN A 37 -1.88 -12.18 12.34
N PRO A 38 -2.96 -12.66 13.01
CA PRO A 38 -3.77 -13.77 12.50
C PRO A 38 -4.43 -13.51 11.14
N ASP A 39 -4.82 -12.26 10.87
CA ASP A 39 -5.50 -11.88 9.63
C ASP A 39 -4.58 -12.02 8.41
N PHE A 40 -3.28 -11.81 8.63
CA PHE A 40 -2.24 -11.93 7.62
C PHE A 40 -1.38 -13.19 7.76
N LYS A 41 -1.69 -14.05 8.75
CA LYS A 41 -0.96 -15.28 9.08
C LYS A 41 0.55 -15.05 9.25
N THR A 42 0.94 -13.91 9.84
CA THR A 42 2.36 -13.58 10.04
C THR A 42 2.93 -14.28 11.27
N GLN A 43 4.24 -14.53 11.25
CA GLN A 43 5.03 -14.99 12.38
C GLN A 43 6.21 -14.03 12.59
N PRO A 44 6.69 -13.84 13.83
CA PRO A 44 7.83 -12.96 14.08
C PRO A 44 9.07 -13.35 13.27
N GLY A 45 9.76 -12.34 12.73
CA GLY A 45 10.98 -12.51 11.94
C GLY A 45 11.02 -11.66 10.68
N THR A 46 12.14 -11.75 9.97
CA THR A 46 12.44 -10.96 8.77
C THR A 46 11.45 -11.24 7.65
N ALA A 47 10.90 -10.19 7.07
CA ALA A 47 9.92 -10.26 5.99
C ALA A 47 9.96 -8.99 5.15
N PHE A 48 9.35 -9.02 3.97
CA PHE A 48 8.98 -7.80 3.26
C PHE A 48 7.46 -7.59 3.29
N PHE A 49 7.06 -6.33 3.38
CA PHE A 49 5.69 -5.87 3.36
C PHE A 49 5.39 -5.18 2.03
N GLY A 50 4.36 -5.65 1.34
CA GLY A 50 3.88 -5.05 0.10
C GLY A 50 2.48 -4.47 0.27
N MET A 51 2.23 -3.33 -0.37
CA MET A 51 0.87 -2.79 -0.51
C MET A 51 0.71 -1.91 -1.75
N SER A 52 -0.54 -1.73 -2.15
CA SER A 52 -0.95 -0.68 -3.08
C SER A 52 -1.48 0.52 -2.30
N VAL A 53 -1.18 1.74 -2.72
CA VAL A 53 -1.58 2.95 -1.99
C VAL A 53 -2.01 4.06 -2.93
N TRP A 54 -3.11 4.71 -2.56
CA TRP A 54 -3.48 6.02 -3.07
C TRP A 54 -2.97 7.08 -2.11
N ALA A 55 -2.05 7.93 -2.56
CA ALA A 55 -1.43 8.99 -1.77
C ALA A 55 -1.20 10.23 -2.63
N SER A 56 -1.02 11.39 -2.00
CA SER A 56 -0.78 12.67 -2.69
C SER A 56 0.58 12.67 -3.39
N ASP A 57 1.57 12.05 -2.76
CA ASP A 57 2.95 11.91 -3.24
C ASP A 57 3.61 10.65 -2.65
N SER A 58 4.89 10.43 -3.01
CA SER A 58 5.69 9.29 -2.54
C SER A 58 5.99 9.36 -1.05
N ASP A 59 6.14 10.55 -0.48
CA ASP A 59 6.51 10.72 0.93
C ASP A 59 5.34 10.31 1.82
N GLN A 60 4.13 10.78 1.49
CA GLN A 60 2.90 10.32 2.13
C GLN A 60 2.70 8.81 1.96
N ALA A 61 3.05 8.24 0.80
CA ALA A 61 2.99 6.80 0.59
C ALA A 61 3.92 6.03 1.54
N ILE A 62 5.15 6.50 1.73
CA ILE A 62 6.14 5.91 2.67
C ILE A 62 5.63 6.03 4.11
N ASP A 63 5.16 7.19 4.53
CA ASP A 63 4.65 7.42 5.88
C ASP A 63 3.45 6.52 6.19
N MET A 64 2.53 6.38 5.23
CA MET A 64 1.42 5.44 5.32
C MET A 64 1.90 3.99 5.46
N THR A 65 2.96 3.61 4.74
CA THR A 65 3.53 2.26 4.81
C THR A 65 4.01 1.94 6.23
N ARG A 66 4.75 2.87 6.82
CA ARG A 66 5.26 2.74 8.20
C ARG A 66 4.13 2.66 9.21
N ALA A 67 3.17 3.58 9.13
CA ALA A 67 2.04 3.62 10.06
C ALA A 67 1.14 2.37 9.96
N ILE A 68 0.84 1.91 8.74
CA ILE A 68 0.04 0.69 8.52
C ILE A 68 0.83 -0.54 8.96
N GLY A 69 2.11 -0.63 8.60
CA GLY A 69 2.99 -1.73 9.01
C GLY A 69 3.04 -1.86 10.53
N GLU A 70 3.33 -0.76 11.24
CA GLU A 70 3.43 -0.73 12.70
C GLU A 70 2.11 -1.19 13.36
N HIS A 71 0.98 -0.66 12.87
CA HIS A 71 -0.34 -1.07 13.36
C HIS A 71 -0.62 -2.57 13.17
N LEU A 72 -0.03 -3.18 12.14
CA LEU A 72 -0.20 -4.60 11.82
C LEU A 72 0.89 -5.50 12.42
N GLY A 73 1.80 -4.96 13.23
CA GLY A 73 2.88 -5.73 13.85
C GLY A 73 4.10 -5.93 12.96
N PHE A 74 4.38 -4.98 12.06
CA PHE A 74 5.56 -4.97 11.18
C PHE A 74 6.35 -3.68 11.34
N ALA A 75 7.64 -3.80 11.65
CA ALA A 75 8.56 -2.69 11.70
C ALA A 75 9.30 -2.57 10.35
N CYS A 76 9.17 -1.42 9.69
CA CYS A 76 9.98 -1.09 8.51
C CYS A 76 11.39 -0.72 8.98
N THR A 77 12.33 -1.66 8.92
CA THR A 77 13.72 -1.47 9.37
C THR A 77 14.72 -1.34 8.23
N GLY A 78 14.31 -1.64 7.00
CA GLY A 78 15.14 -1.54 5.79
C GLY A 78 14.63 -0.49 4.80
N ASP A 79 14.92 -0.75 3.53
CA ASP A 79 14.55 0.13 2.42
C ASP A 79 13.06 0.08 2.11
N VAL A 80 12.53 1.20 1.62
CA VAL A 80 11.16 1.30 1.11
C VAL A 80 11.22 1.69 -0.36
N TYR A 81 10.78 0.78 -1.21
CA TYR A 81 10.72 0.97 -2.65
C TYR A 81 9.33 1.44 -3.06
N VAL A 82 9.29 2.56 -3.78
CA VAL A 82 8.06 3.20 -4.27
C VAL A 82 8.02 3.10 -5.79
N TYR A 83 6.98 2.47 -6.33
CA TYR A 83 6.77 2.35 -7.77
C TYR A 83 5.48 3.05 -8.18
N ASP A 84 5.53 3.87 -9.23
CA ASP A 84 4.32 4.41 -9.88
C ASP A 84 3.70 3.29 -10.74
N THR A 85 2.49 2.86 -10.38
CA THR A 85 1.84 1.68 -10.97
C THR A 85 0.38 1.94 -11.28
N GLU A 86 -0.17 1.21 -12.25
CA GLU A 86 -1.60 1.31 -12.53
C GLU A 86 -2.44 0.78 -11.35
N PRO A 87 -3.47 1.52 -10.92
CA PRO A 87 -4.31 1.12 -9.80
C PRO A 87 -5.19 -0.08 -10.14
N THR A 88 -5.40 -0.98 -9.19
CA THR A 88 -6.38 -2.08 -9.32
C THR A 88 -7.71 -1.72 -8.67
N GLU A 89 -7.71 -0.88 -7.64
CA GLU A 89 -8.91 -0.31 -7.00
C GLU A 89 -9.03 1.21 -7.24
N PRO A 90 -10.26 1.77 -7.34
CA PRO A 90 -10.48 3.20 -7.50
C PRO A 90 -10.03 4.02 -6.28
N SER A 91 -9.62 5.27 -6.50
CA SER A 91 -9.30 6.19 -5.40
C SER A 91 -10.55 6.56 -4.60
N GLY A 92 -10.39 6.70 -3.29
CA GLY A 92 -11.41 7.26 -2.41
C GLY A 92 -11.37 8.78 -2.30
N ASP A 93 -12.01 9.29 -1.26
CA ASP A 93 -11.94 10.68 -0.79
C ASP A 93 -10.72 10.96 0.10
N LYS A 94 -10.05 9.91 0.60
CA LYS A 94 -8.88 9.99 1.48
C LYS A 94 -7.75 9.08 0.97
N PRO A 95 -6.49 9.35 1.36
CA PRO A 95 -5.39 8.41 1.15
C PRO A 95 -5.71 7.05 1.77
N ARG A 96 -5.36 5.96 1.07
CA ARG A 96 -5.67 4.59 1.51
C ARG A 96 -4.67 3.59 0.98
N GLY A 97 -4.20 2.71 1.87
CA GLY A 97 -3.51 1.48 1.52
C GLY A 97 -4.49 0.31 1.34
N TYR A 98 -4.17 -0.60 0.42
CA TYR A 98 -4.94 -1.81 0.13
C TYR A 98 -4.04 -2.91 -0.45
N ASN A 99 -4.58 -4.12 -0.63
CA ASN A 99 -3.82 -5.28 -1.10
C ASN A 99 -2.55 -5.54 -0.24
N LEU A 100 -2.73 -5.50 1.08
CA LEU A 100 -1.64 -5.67 2.04
C LEU A 100 -1.16 -7.12 2.03
N LYS A 101 0.16 -7.31 1.90
CA LYS A 101 0.78 -8.64 1.86
C LYS A 101 2.08 -8.64 2.65
N PHE A 102 2.25 -9.63 3.51
CA PHE A 102 3.49 -9.89 4.23
C PHE A 102 4.09 -11.19 3.67
N THR A 103 5.37 -11.16 3.32
CA THR A 103 6.07 -12.33 2.80
C THR A 103 7.34 -12.54 3.62
N PRO A 104 7.41 -13.61 4.44
CA PRO A 104 8.63 -13.92 5.17
C PRO A 104 9.76 -14.27 4.19
N TYR A 105 11.00 -13.95 4.54
CA TYR A 105 12.14 -14.48 3.80
C TYR A 105 12.28 -15.97 4.08
N GLU A 106 12.59 -16.74 3.04
CA GLU A 106 13.00 -18.13 3.22
C GLU A 106 14.34 -18.13 3.98
N ARG A 107 14.38 -18.90 5.07
CA ARG A 107 15.65 -19.21 5.74
C ARG A 107 16.25 -20.41 5.00
N GLU A 108 17.46 -20.25 4.47
CA GLU A 108 18.28 -21.39 4.01
C GLU A 108 18.61 -22.35 5.16
#